data_AF-A0A3N5RB74-F1
#
_entry.id   AF-A0A3N5RB74-F1
#
_cell.length_a   1.000
_cell.length_b   1.000
_cell.length_c   1.000
_cell.angle_alpha   90.00
_cell.angle_beta   90.00
_cell.angle_gamma   90.00
#
_symmetry.space_group_name_H-M   'P 1'
#
loop_
_entity.id
_entity.type
_entity.pdbx_description
1 polymer ?
#
loop_
_entity_poly.entity_id
_entity_poly.type
_entity_poly.pdbx_seq_one_letter_code
_entity_poly.pdbx_strand_id
1 'polypeptide(L)'
;MSNSGPVAHLNLFSIYPDFTIKWFNFQIQYGLSLFDSWSRAMESISGFEEQNGKKIQDKFRYTFDSELKNRLRKLEFCKSLSDFIRSYSELAPILSHDKSYRYFETVMNNLDLMAEPIRDSVNRTTSEVIPMEGRFEVHHYKTLSRQKFKTPILVVGSLINRHYILDLLPQTSVIRYFQQLGFDVYATDWRMPTVKDENMTLESYAHQYVENAVDKIEESTGSRNVTLFGYCWGGILSLIYSAFHPEKVKNLILHATPVDFGKLPTVLESWIKSLDIERFVQVFGNVPS
;
A
#
# COMPACT_ATOMS: atom_id res chain seq x y z
N MET A 1 -41.76 5.12 9.75
CA MET A 1 -41.78 3.80 10.41
C MET A 1 -40.42 3.17 10.18
N SER A 2 -39.50 3.37 11.13
CA SER A 2 -38.14 2.87 11.10
C SER A 2 -38.13 1.39 11.45
N ASN A 3 -37.73 0.55 10.51
CA ASN A 3 -37.53 -0.87 10.75
C ASN A 3 -36.17 -1.06 11.43
N SER A 4 -36.09 -0.75 12.72
CA SER A 4 -34.96 -1.11 13.56
C SER A 4 -35.07 -2.61 13.86
N GLY A 5 -34.33 -3.43 13.10
CA GLY A 5 -34.12 -4.83 13.45
C GLY A 5 -33.52 -4.96 14.86
N PRO A 6 -33.69 -6.10 15.53
CA PRO A 6 -33.27 -6.27 16.91
C PRO A 6 -31.75 -6.10 17.01
N VAL A 7 -31.33 -5.08 17.77
CA VAL A 7 -29.94 -4.93 18.19
C VAL A 7 -29.64 -6.12 19.10
N ALA A 8 -29.01 -7.15 18.55
CA ALA A 8 -28.52 -8.28 19.34
C ALA A 8 -27.64 -7.72 20.46
N HIS A 9 -27.97 -8.03 21.72
CA HIS A 9 -27.16 -7.68 22.87
C HIS A 9 -25.74 -8.23 22.68
N LEU A 10 -24.81 -7.38 22.23
CA LEU A 10 -23.39 -7.72 22.09
C LEU A 10 -22.80 -7.92 23.49
N ASN A 11 -22.64 -9.18 23.90
CA ASN A 11 -22.13 -9.53 25.22
C ASN A 11 -20.58 -9.50 25.22
N LEU A 12 -20.00 -8.41 25.73
CA LEU A 12 -18.54 -8.25 25.83
C LEU A 12 -17.88 -9.43 26.59
N PHE A 13 -18.56 -10.00 27.59
CA PHE A 13 -18.04 -11.12 28.38
C PHE A 13 -17.90 -12.42 27.58
N SER A 14 -18.63 -12.59 26.47
CA SER A 14 -18.44 -13.73 25.57
C SER A 14 -17.55 -13.39 24.38
N ILE A 15 -17.56 -12.14 23.91
CA ILE A 15 -16.84 -11.71 22.70
C ILE A 15 -15.34 -11.52 22.97
N TYR A 16 -14.97 -10.92 24.11
CA TYR A 16 -13.57 -10.63 24.42
C TYR A 16 -12.72 -11.90 24.66
N PRO A 17 -13.20 -12.94 25.36
CA PRO A 17 -12.48 -14.20 25.45
C PRO A 17 -12.32 -14.92 24.11
N ASP A 18 -13.35 -14.94 23.26
CA ASP A 18 -13.25 -15.54 21.92
C ASP A 18 -12.20 -14.82 21.08
N PHE A 19 -12.22 -13.48 21.05
CA PHE A 19 -11.18 -12.66 20.42
C PHE A 19 -9.78 -13.03 20.93
N THR A 20 -9.59 -13.10 22.24
CA THR A 20 -8.29 -13.36 22.86
C THR A 20 -7.75 -14.74 22.45
N ILE A 21 -8.61 -15.76 22.44
CA ILE A 21 -8.27 -17.11 22.00
C ILE A 21 -7.87 -17.12 20.52
N LYS A 22 -8.67 -16.48 19.66
CA LYS A 22 -8.37 -16.42 18.21
C LYS A 22 -7.10 -15.62 17.90
N TRP A 23 -6.88 -14.50 18.60
CA TRP A 23 -5.65 -13.72 18.50
C TRP A 23 -4.44 -14.54 18.93
N PHE A 24 -4.50 -15.23 20.07
CA PHE A 24 -3.38 -16.04 20.56
C PHE A 24 -3.08 -17.21 19.63
N ASN A 25 -4.11 -17.90 19.12
CA ASN A 25 -3.94 -18.95 18.11
C ASN A 25 -3.27 -18.43 16.84
N PHE A 26 -3.68 -17.24 16.36
CA PHE A 26 -3.03 -16.60 15.22
C PHE A 26 -1.56 -16.27 15.50
N GLN A 27 -1.25 -15.70 16.66
CA GLN A 27 0.13 -15.39 17.06
C GLN A 27 1.00 -16.64 17.12
N ILE A 28 0.49 -17.76 17.66
CA ILE A 28 1.20 -19.04 17.68
C ILE A 28 1.46 -19.53 16.25
N GLN A 29 0.44 -19.55 15.40
CA GLN A 29 0.56 -20.04 14.01
C GLN A 29 1.53 -19.20 13.18
N TYR A 30 1.50 -17.88 13.37
CA TYR A 30 2.46 -16.97 12.74
C TYR A 30 3.88 -17.16 13.29
N GLY A 31 4.03 -17.25 14.61
CA GLY A 31 5.32 -17.50 15.27
C GLY A 31 5.97 -18.82 14.85
N LEU A 32 5.19 -19.91 14.82
CA LEU A 32 5.64 -21.22 14.31
C LEU A 32 6.03 -21.14 12.84
N SER A 33 5.27 -20.40 12.02
CA SER A 33 5.61 -20.19 10.61
C SER A 33 6.96 -19.49 10.45
N LEU A 34 7.24 -18.46 11.24
CA LEU A 34 8.53 -17.76 11.24
C LEU A 34 9.66 -18.66 11.73
N PHE A 35 9.48 -19.32 12.87
CA PHE A 35 10.50 -20.17 13.49
C PHE A 35 10.90 -21.32 12.58
N ASP A 36 9.92 -22.02 12.01
CA ASP A 36 10.22 -23.13 11.12
C ASP A 36 10.88 -22.67 9.82
N SER A 37 10.45 -21.53 9.26
CA SER A 37 11.09 -20.96 8.05
C SER A 37 12.54 -20.58 8.32
N TRP A 38 12.80 -20.01 9.50
CA TRP A 38 14.15 -19.72 9.97
C TRP A 38 14.98 -20.99 10.17
N SER A 39 14.42 -22.01 10.82
CA SER A 39 15.08 -23.30 11.04
C SER A 39 15.47 -23.96 9.71
N ARG A 40 14.55 -24.01 8.73
CA ARG A 40 14.84 -24.52 7.38
C ARG A 40 15.88 -23.69 6.63
N ALA A 41 15.84 -22.36 6.79
CA ALA A 41 16.84 -21.49 6.19
C ALA A 41 18.23 -21.72 6.79
N MET A 42 18.32 -21.94 8.11
CA MET A 42 19.56 -22.31 8.80
C MET A 42 20.11 -23.67 8.35
N GLU A 43 19.25 -24.68 8.24
CA GLU A 43 19.63 -26.00 7.68
C GLU A 43 20.19 -25.86 6.25
N SER A 44 19.65 -24.95 5.44
CA SER A 44 20.08 -24.76 4.05
C SER A 44 21.50 -24.19 3.90
N ILE A 45 22.07 -23.64 4.97
CA ILE A 45 23.41 -23.02 4.97
C ILE A 45 24.42 -23.79 5.81
N SER A 46 24.03 -24.89 6.48
CA SER A 46 24.87 -25.62 7.44
C SER A 46 26.11 -26.33 6.83
N GLY A 47 26.26 -26.31 5.50
CA GLY A 47 27.39 -26.90 4.77
C GLY A 47 28.25 -25.89 3.99
N PHE A 48 28.07 -24.58 4.20
CA PHE A 48 28.85 -23.55 3.50
C PHE A 48 30.07 -23.11 4.31
N GLU A 49 31.21 -22.95 3.63
CA GLU A 49 32.42 -22.34 4.22
C GLU A 49 32.32 -20.81 4.31
N GLU A 50 32.94 -20.24 5.34
CA GLU A 50 32.84 -18.84 5.80
C GLU A 50 33.25 -17.79 4.73
N GLN A 51 34.05 -18.18 3.74
CA GLN A 51 34.53 -17.28 2.66
C GLN A 51 33.44 -16.83 1.66
N ASN A 52 32.22 -17.36 1.77
CA ASN A 52 31.10 -17.09 0.86
C ASN A 52 29.96 -16.27 1.49
N GLY A 53 30.25 -15.33 2.39
CA GLY A 53 29.25 -14.59 3.17
C GLY A 53 28.05 -14.03 2.40
N LYS A 54 28.25 -13.44 1.22
CA LYS A 54 27.14 -12.94 0.38
C LYS A 54 26.26 -14.06 -0.18
N LYS A 55 26.86 -15.17 -0.64
CA LYS A 55 26.13 -16.34 -1.15
C LYS A 55 25.35 -17.04 -0.02
N ILE A 56 25.91 -17.10 1.18
CA ILE A 56 25.23 -17.62 2.38
C ILE A 56 24.02 -16.76 2.70
N GLN A 57 24.19 -15.43 2.72
CA GLN A 57 23.09 -14.49 2.97
C GLN A 57 21.99 -14.61 1.91
N ASP A 58 22.35 -14.64 0.64
CA ASP A 58 21.38 -14.77 -0.47
C ASP A 58 20.63 -16.10 -0.40
N LYS A 59 21.33 -17.21 -0.12
CA LYS A 59 20.73 -18.55 0.03
C LYS A 59 19.80 -18.62 1.23
N PHE A 60 20.22 -18.11 2.38
CA PHE A 60 19.40 -18.04 3.58
C PHE A 60 18.12 -17.26 3.32
N ARG A 61 18.23 -16.04 2.76
CA ARG A 61 17.08 -15.18 2.45
C ARG A 61 16.11 -15.86 1.49
N TYR A 62 16.63 -16.47 0.43
CA TYR A 62 15.81 -17.19 -0.53
C TYR A 62 15.04 -18.35 0.12
N THR A 63 15.72 -19.20 0.89
CA THR A 63 15.08 -20.33 1.56
C THR A 63 14.05 -19.86 2.59
N PHE A 64 14.39 -18.86 3.41
CA PHE A 64 13.48 -18.27 4.39
C PHE A 64 12.22 -17.72 3.73
N ASP A 65 12.36 -16.88 2.70
CA ASP A 65 11.23 -16.26 2.01
C ASP A 65 10.33 -17.31 1.33
N SER A 66 10.93 -18.36 0.76
CA SER A 66 10.21 -19.46 0.11
C SER A 66 9.40 -20.27 1.13
N GLU A 67 10.04 -20.69 2.23
CA GLU A 67 9.38 -21.47 3.29
C GLU A 67 8.27 -20.66 3.97
N LEU A 68 8.53 -19.39 4.27
CA LEU A 68 7.56 -18.51 4.88
C LEU A 68 6.34 -18.34 3.96
N LYS A 69 6.55 -18.06 2.67
CA LYS A 69 5.45 -17.98 1.70
C LYS A 69 4.62 -19.25 1.66
N ASN A 70 5.25 -20.42 1.61
CA ASN A 70 4.55 -21.70 1.58
C ASN A 70 3.70 -21.92 2.84
N ARG A 71 4.21 -21.50 4.01
CA ARG A 71 3.52 -21.63 5.29
C ARG A 71 2.35 -20.67 5.42
N LEU A 72 2.55 -19.40 5.05
CA LEU A 72 1.49 -18.38 5.07
C LEU A 72 0.35 -18.69 4.10
N ARG A 73 0.55 -19.57 3.11
CA ARG A 73 -0.48 -20.05 2.17
C ARG A 73 -1.24 -21.28 2.67
N LYS A 74 -0.81 -21.91 3.77
CA LYS A 74 -1.49 -23.11 4.29
C LYS A 74 -2.90 -22.73 4.73
N LEU A 75 -3.85 -23.63 4.46
CA LEU A 75 -5.26 -23.45 4.83
C LEU A 75 -5.42 -23.20 6.33
N GLU A 76 -4.65 -23.89 7.17
CA GLU A 76 -4.66 -23.70 8.62
C GLU A 76 -4.29 -22.27 9.03
N PHE A 77 -3.23 -21.71 8.44
CA PHE A 77 -2.83 -20.33 8.68
C PHE A 77 -3.91 -19.36 8.20
N CYS A 78 -4.41 -19.54 6.98
CA CYS A 78 -5.44 -18.67 6.40
C CYS A 78 -6.73 -18.69 7.23
N LYS A 79 -7.12 -19.86 7.75
CA LYS A 79 -8.26 -20.01 8.65
C LYS A 79 -8.01 -19.33 9.99
N SER A 80 -6.82 -19.46 10.57
CA SER A 80 -6.48 -18.80 11.83
C SER A 80 -6.49 -17.27 11.70
N LEU A 81 -5.98 -16.73 10.59
CA LEU A 81 -6.04 -15.31 10.27
C LEU A 81 -7.48 -14.84 10.09
N SER A 82 -8.29 -15.60 9.36
CA SER A 82 -9.71 -15.30 9.15
C SER A 82 -10.51 -15.30 10.45
N ASP A 83 -10.34 -16.31 11.29
CA ASP A 83 -11.00 -16.40 12.60
C ASP A 83 -10.63 -15.21 13.49
N PHE A 84 -9.37 -14.79 13.48
CA PHE A 84 -8.88 -13.62 14.21
C PHE A 84 -9.49 -12.32 13.67
N ILE A 85 -9.46 -12.09 12.35
CA ILE A 85 -10.03 -10.87 11.76
C ILE A 85 -11.54 -10.80 12.02
N ARG A 86 -12.25 -11.93 11.92
CA ARG A 86 -13.68 -12.00 12.21
C ARG A 86 -13.97 -11.67 13.68
N SER A 87 -13.28 -12.28 14.64
CA SER A 87 -13.52 -11.99 16.06
C SER A 87 -13.13 -10.56 16.43
N TYR A 88 -12.09 -10.01 15.79
CA TYR A 88 -11.73 -8.59 15.94
C TYR A 88 -12.84 -7.67 15.39
N SER A 89 -13.42 -7.98 14.24
CA SER A 89 -14.54 -7.20 13.67
C SER A 89 -15.80 -7.23 14.55
N GLU A 90 -15.98 -8.26 15.38
CA GLU A 90 -17.05 -8.36 16.37
C GLU A 90 -16.76 -7.51 17.62
N LEU A 91 -15.49 -7.44 18.02
CA LEU A 91 -15.05 -6.71 19.19
C LEU A 91 -14.91 -5.20 18.93
N ALA A 92 -14.45 -4.81 17.74
CA ALA A 92 -14.08 -3.43 17.42
C ALA A 92 -15.21 -2.41 17.68
N PRO A 93 -16.48 -2.63 17.29
CA PRO A 93 -17.56 -1.71 17.62
C PRO A 93 -17.79 -1.52 19.12
N ILE A 94 -17.59 -2.57 19.92
CA ILE A 94 -17.80 -2.51 21.38
C ILE A 94 -16.71 -1.69 22.06
N LEU A 95 -15.46 -1.83 21.60
CA LEU A 95 -14.33 -1.04 22.08
C LEU A 95 -14.31 0.38 21.50
N SER A 96 -15.37 0.80 20.79
CA SER A 96 -15.39 2.06 20.04
C SER A 96 -14.15 2.19 19.16
N HIS A 97 -13.77 1.12 18.46
CA HIS A 97 -12.76 1.04 17.39
C HIS A 97 -13.42 0.89 16.01
N ASP A 98 -14.67 1.35 15.89
CA ASP A 98 -15.45 1.38 14.65
C ASP A 98 -15.18 2.67 13.85
N LYS A 99 -16.03 2.93 12.85
CA LYS A 99 -16.02 4.16 12.05
C LYS A 99 -16.01 5.45 12.90
N SER A 100 -16.58 5.44 14.11
CA SER A 100 -16.58 6.60 15.01
C SER A 100 -15.23 6.82 15.71
N TYR A 101 -14.48 5.76 16.01
CA TYR A 101 -13.10 5.86 16.52
C TYR A 101 -12.17 6.54 15.53
N ARG A 102 -12.28 6.15 14.25
CA ARG A 102 -11.46 6.70 13.18
C ARG A 102 -11.67 8.20 13.00
N TYR A 103 -12.88 8.70 13.31
CA TYR A 103 -13.13 10.13 13.33
C TYR A 103 -12.24 10.82 14.37
N PHE A 104 -12.12 10.24 15.55
CA PHE A 104 -11.24 10.74 16.62
C PHE A 104 -9.75 10.56 16.28
N GLU A 105 -9.36 9.39 15.75
CA GLU A 105 -7.99 9.10 15.35
C GLU A 105 -7.51 10.00 14.20
N THR A 106 -8.34 10.27 13.19
CA THR A 106 -7.99 11.20 12.09
C THR A 106 -7.73 12.62 12.61
N VAL A 107 -8.47 13.04 13.64
CA VAL A 107 -8.25 14.32 14.32
C VAL A 107 -6.93 14.31 15.09
N MET A 108 -6.55 13.18 15.72
CA MET A 108 -5.28 13.01 16.42
C MET A 108 -4.08 12.83 15.47
N ASN A 109 -4.23 12.14 14.34
CA ASN A 109 -3.19 11.97 13.33
C ASN A 109 -2.85 13.30 12.64
N ASN A 110 -3.75 14.28 12.65
CA ASN A 110 -3.40 15.67 12.27
C ASN A 110 -2.42 16.34 13.24
N LEU A 111 -2.30 15.85 14.47
CA LEU A 111 -1.23 16.25 15.41
C LEU A 111 0.06 15.45 15.15
N ASP A 112 -0.02 14.19 14.71
CA ASP A 112 1.15 13.41 14.26
C ASP A 112 1.77 13.94 12.96
N LEU A 113 1.00 14.65 12.12
CA LEU A 113 1.53 15.47 11.02
C LEU A 113 2.49 16.57 11.51
N MET A 114 2.38 17.03 12.77
CA MET A 114 3.36 17.93 13.39
C MET A 114 4.63 17.18 13.85
N ALA A 115 4.53 15.86 13.97
CA ALA A 115 5.59 14.95 14.42
C ALA A 115 6.04 13.97 13.32
N GLU A 116 5.90 14.34 12.03
CA GLU A 116 6.62 13.63 10.98
C GLU A 116 8.10 13.57 11.40
N PRO A 117 8.74 12.38 11.40
CA PRO A 117 10.10 12.25 11.88
C PRO A 117 10.97 13.27 11.15
N ILE A 118 11.75 14.09 11.86
CA ILE A 118 12.67 15.09 11.27
C ILE A 118 13.59 14.46 10.20
N ARG A 119 13.82 13.14 10.25
CA ARG A 119 14.53 12.36 9.23
C ARG A 119 13.87 12.39 7.85
N ASP A 120 12.55 12.50 7.79
CA ASP A 120 11.72 12.42 6.59
C ASP A 120 11.70 13.72 5.78
N SER A 121 12.09 14.87 6.35
CA SER A 121 12.17 16.14 5.62
C SER A 121 13.58 16.54 5.21
N VAL A 122 14.62 16.11 5.95
CA VAL A 122 15.99 16.65 5.80
C VAL A 122 16.75 16.12 4.58
N ASN A 123 16.42 14.93 4.05
CA ASN A 123 17.19 14.30 2.96
C ASN A 123 16.38 14.00 1.70
N ARG A 124 15.13 14.47 1.60
CA ARG A 124 14.27 14.24 0.43
C ARG A 124 14.63 15.16 -0.74
N THR A 125 14.22 14.73 -1.93
CA THR A 125 14.34 15.54 -3.12
C THR A 125 13.36 16.72 -3.02
N THR A 126 13.87 17.94 -3.19
CA THR A 126 13.03 19.15 -3.16
C THR A 126 12.00 19.10 -4.29
N SER A 127 10.75 19.40 -3.95
CA SER A 127 9.62 19.50 -4.88
C SER A 127 8.76 20.72 -4.59
N GLU A 128 8.03 21.15 -5.62
CA GLU A 128 6.94 22.13 -5.50
C GLU A 128 5.61 21.37 -5.51
N VAL A 129 4.71 21.70 -4.59
CA VAL A 129 3.39 21.07 -4.53
C VAL A 129 2.45 21.78 -5.50
N ILE A 130 1.86 21.01 -6.41
CA ILE A 130 0.78 21.45 -7.28
C ILE A 130 -0.53 21.03 -6.60
N PRO A 131 -1.35 21.99 -6.14
CA PRO A 131 -2.61 21.68 -5.50
C PRO A 131 -3.57 21.06 -6.51
N MET A 132 -4.24 19.99 -6.11
CA MET A 132 -5.30 19.35 -6.90
C MET A 132 -6.64 19.47 -6.18
N GLU A 133 -7.69 18.93 -6.79
CA GLU A 133 -9.01 18.86 -6.17
C GLU A 133 -8.98 18.01 -4.88
N GLY A 134 -9.63 18.49 -3.83
CA GLY A 134 -9.66 17.81 -2.53
C GLY A 134 -8.33 17.88 -1.80
N ARG A 135 -7.85 16.73 -1.31
CA ARG A 135 -6.57 16.61 -0.60
C ARG A 135 -5.50 15.88 -1.42
N PHE A 136 -5.82 15.51 -2.65
CA PHE A 136 -4.85 14.97 -3.57
C PHE A 136 -3.84 16.07 -3.92
N GLU A 137 -2.57 15.70 -4.02
CA GLU A 137 -1.50 16.62 -4.38
C GLU A 137 -0.60 15.96 -5.41
N VAL A 138 0.05 16.78 -6.22
CA VAL A 138 1.11 16.33 -7.11
C VAL A 138 2.37 17.11 -6.80
N HIS A 139 3.44 16.39 -6.51
CA HIS A 139 4.76 16.97 -6.30
C HIS A 139 5.49 17.09 -7.63
N HIS A 140 5.94 18.30 -7.96
CA HIS A 140 6.77 18.59 -9.11
C HIS A 140 8.24 18.68 -8.71
N TYR A 141 9.02 17.75 -9.24
CA TYR A 141 10.46 17.62 -9.04
C TYR A 141 11.19 18.12 -10.29
N LYS A 142 11.52 19.41 -10.29
CA LYS A 142 12.21 20.07 -11.42
C LYS A 142 13.53 19.39 -11.76
N THR A 143 13.83 19.26 -13.04
CA THR A 143 15.13 18.72 -13.48
C THR A 143 16.31 19.48 -12.87
N LEU A 144 17.32 18.75 -12.37
CA LEU A 144 18.54 19.35 -11.81
C LEU A 144 19.54 19.81 -12.91
N SER A 145 19.29 19.42 -14.15
CA SER A 145 20.13 19.73 -15.31
C SER A 145 19.29 20.25 -16.47
N ARG A 146 19.92 20.62 -17.61
CA ARG A 146 19.17 20.97 -18.83
C ARG A 146 18.23 19.82 -19.18
N GLN A 147 16.93 20.11 -19.20
CA GLN A 147 15.89 19.13 -19.53
C GLN A 147 16.25 18.43 -20.85
N LYS A 148 16.43 17.11 -20.79
CA LYS A 148 16.80 16.31 -21.96
C LYS A 148 15.56 15.76 -22.68
N PHE A 149 14.50 15.48 -21.92
CA PHE A 149 13.29 14.85 -22.44
C PHE A 149 12.11 15.82 -22.39
N LYS A 150 11.43 15.97 -23.53
CA LYS A 150 10.22 16.81 -23.65
C LYS A 150 9.01 16.19 -22.95
N THR A 151 8.93 14.86 -22.92
CA THR A 151 7.84 14.13 -22.27
C THR A 151 8.13 14.02 -20.77
N PRO A 152 7.30 14.59 -19.88
CA PRO A 152 7.46 14.46 -18.44
C PRO A 152 7.11 13.04 -17.96
N ILE A 153 7.57 12.69 -16.77
CA ILE A 153 7.21 11.44 -16.07
C ILE A 153 6.22 11.77 -14.96
N LEU A 154 5.09 11.07 -14.92
CA LEU A 154 4.18 11.04 -13.77
C LEU A 154 4.34 9.70 -13.05
N VAL A 155 4.86 9.77 -11.84
CA VAL A 155 4.96 8.67 -10.88
C VAL A 155 3.63 8.55 -10.15
N VAL A 156 2.91 7.46 -10.42
CA VAL A 156 1.65 7.13 -9.75
C VAL A 156 1.95 6.14 -8.62
N GLY A 157 1.90 6.65 -7.40
CA GLY A 157 2.21 5.90 -6.18
C GLY A 157 1.12 4.93 -5.75
N SER A 158 1.45 4.02 -4.84
CA SER A 158 0.48 3.14 -4.19
C SER A 158 -0.50 3.94 -3.33
N LEU A 159 -1.76 3.51 -3.21
CA LEU A 159 -2.72 4.06 -2.24
C LEU A 159 -2.35 3.73 -0.77
N ILE A 160 -1.46 2.75 -0.57
CA ILE A 160 -1.05 2.25 0.76
C ILE A 160 0.16 3.02 1.29
N ASN A 161 1.13 3.33 0.43
CA ASN A 161 2.38 3.97 0.81
C ASN A 161 2.37 5.41 0.36
N ARG A 162 2.93 6.33 1.16
CA ARG A 162 3.06 7.73 0.77
C ARG A 162 4.03 7.92 -0.41
N HIS A 163 3.91 9.08 -1.06
CA HIS A 163 4.64 9.46 -2.27
C HIS A 163 6.17 9.25 -2.19
N TYR A 164 6.75 9.39 -0.99
CA TYR A 164 8.19 9.29 -0.75
C TYR A 164 8.77 7.86 -0.74
N ILE A 165 7.96 6.80 -0.93
CA ILE A 165 8.48 5.42 -0.97
C ILE A 165 9.53 5.21 -2.08
N LEU A 166 9.50 6.05 -3.12
CA LEU A 166 10.47 6.08 -4.22
C LEU A 166 11.53 7.19 -4.06
N ASP A 167 11.54 7.89 -2.92
CA ASP A 167 12.43 9.01 -2.58
C ASP A 167 12.85 8.97 -1.10
N LEU A 168 13.29 7.80 -0.63
CA LEU A 168 13.65 7.59 0.79
C LEU A 168 15.00 8.19 1.17
N LEU A 169 16.05 7.91 0.40
CA LEU A 169 17.40 8.41 0.61
C LEU A 169 17.99 8.90 -0.71
N PRO A 170 18.84 9.94 -0.70
CA PRO A 170 19.49 10.47 -1.89
C PRO A 170 20.13 9.43 -2.82
N GLN A 171 20.77 8.40 -2.25
CA GLN A 171 21.52 7.39 -3.00
C GLN A 171 20.63 6.30 -3.61
N THR A 172 19.40 6.16 -3.13
CA THR A 172 18.45 5.12 -3.56
C THR A 172 17.14 5.69 -4.10
N SER A 173 17.06 7.02 -4.23
CA SER A 173 15.89 7.72 -4.74
C SER A 173 15.75 7.53 -6.25
N VAL A 174 14.63 6.92 -6.64
CA VAL A 174 14.24 6.75 -8.04
C VAL A 174 13.85 8.11 -8.64
N ILE A 175 13.17 8.97 -7.87
CA ILE A 175 12.79 10.31 -8.29
C ILE A 175 14.03 11.14 -8.63
N ARG A 176 15.00 11.19 -7.71
CA ARG A 176 16.26 11.90 -7.92
C ARG A 176 17.04 11.35 -9.10
N TYR A 177 17.05 10.03 -9.26
CA TYR A 177 17.70 9.39 -10.39
C TYR A 177 17.09 9.84 -11.73
N PHE A 178 15.75 9.90 -11.84
CA PHE A 178 15.09 10.43 -13.04
C PHE A 178 15.38 11.91 -13.31
N GLN A 179 15.41 12.76 -12.28
CA GLN A 179 15.84 14.16 -12.44
C GLN A 179 17.27 14.27 -12.96
N GLN A 180 18.19 13.44 -12.46
CA GLN A 180 19.59 13.44 -12.90
C GLN A 180 19.75 12.97 -14.35
N LEU A 181 18.88 12.06 -14.80
CA LEU A 181 18.81 11.67 -16.20
C LEU A 181 18.28 12.79 -17.11
N GLY A 182 17.63 13.81 -16.55
CA GLY A 182 17.12 14.98 -17.26
C GLY A 182 15.63 14.91 -17.61
N PHE A 183 14.86 14.10 -16.87
CA PHE A 183 13.39 14.11 -16.93
C PHE A 183 12.82 15.22 -16.05
N ASP A 184 11.68 15.75 -16.47
CA ASP A 184 10.81 16.54 -15.60
C ASP A 184 9.84 15.57 -14.91
N VAL A 185 9.86 15.52 -13.57
CA VAL A 185 9.25 14.42 -12.81
C VAL A 185 8.13 14.95 -11.93
N TYR A 186 7.00 14.28 -11.95
CA TYR A 186 5.82 14.54 -11.13
C TYR A 186 5.51 13.28 -10.32
N ALA A 187 5.03 13.42 -9.09
CA ALA A 187 4.60 12.27 -8.29
C ALA A 187 3.30 12.56 -7.53
N THR A 188 2.39 11.59 -7.53
CA THR A 188 1.12 11.68 -6.80
C THR A 188 1.32 11.52 -5.28
N ASP A 189 0.73 12.40 -4.48
CA ASP A 189 0.47 12.17 -3.05
C ASP A 189 -1.04 12.10 -2.80
N TRP A 190 -1.51 10.90 -2.48
CA TRP A 190 -2.92 10.64 -2.19
C TRP A 190 -3.39 11.24 -0.86
N ARG A 191 -2.44 11.62 0.02
CA ARG A 191 -2.67 11.93 1.43
C ARG A 191 -3.41 10.80 2.16
N MET A 192 -3.62 10.94 3.46
CA MET A 192 -4.37 9.95 4.24
C MET A 192 -5.87 10.12 3.97
N PRO A 193 -6.64 9.06 3.68
CA PRO A 193 -8.08 9.15 3.46
C PRO A 193 -8.83 9.67 4.70
N THR A 194 -9.93 10.38 4.48
CA THR A 194 -10.86 10.90 5.50
C THR A 194 -12.26 10.34 5.28
N VAL A 195 -13.17 10.66 6.21
CA VAL A 195 -14.60 10.35 6.07
C VAL A 195 -15.21 10.88 4.77
N LYS A 196 -14.71 12.01 4.23
CA LYS A 196 -15.20 12.55 2.95
C LYS A 196 -14.89 11.65 1.76
N ASP A 197 -13.91 10.78 1.92
CA ASP A 197 -13.39 9.89 0.87
C ASP A 197 -14.09 8.51 0.90
N GLU A 198 -15.12 8.32 1.73
CA GLU A 198 -15.81 7.02 1.92
C GLU A 198 -16.49 6.49 0.66
N ASN A 199 -16.88 7.38 -0.25
CA ASN A 199 -17.56 7.02 -1.50
C ASN A 199 -16.59 7.01 -2.69
N MET A 200 -15.28 7.13 -2.46
CA MET A 200 -14.29 7.05 -3.52
C MET A 200 -14.28 5.66 -4.12
N THR A 201 -14.33 5.61 -5.45
CA THR A 201 -14.25 4.36 -6.20
C THR A 201 -12.92 4.28 -6.94
N LEU A 202 -12.64 3.12 -7.52
CA LEU A 202 -11.48 2.96 -8.41
C LEU A 202 -11.52 3.94 -9.60
N GLU A 203 -12.72 4.25 -10.09
CA GLU A 203 -12.96 5.26 -11.13
C GLU A 203 -12.57 6.65 -10.64
N SER A 204 -12.91 7.03 -9.40
CA SER A 204 -12.47 8.30 -8.81
C SER A 204 -10.95 8.43 -8.90
N TYR A 205 -10.20 7.41 -8.48
CA TYR A 205 -8.73 7.45 -8.55
C TYR A 205 -8.17 7.49 -9.97
N ALA A 206 -8.64 6.61 -10.86
CA ALA A 206 -8.07 6.47 -12.20
C ALA A 206 -8.53 7.56 -13.18
N HIS A 207 -9.79 8.00 -13.12
CA HIS A 207 -10.33 9.02 -14.00
C HIS A 207 -10.28 10.41 -13.37
N GLN A 208 -10.71 10.61 -12.13
CA GLN A 208 -10.75 11.98 -11.61
C GLN A 208 -9.34 12.44 -11.23
N TYR A 209 -8.59 11.68 -10.43
CA TYR A 209 -7.31 12.17 -9.91
C TYR A 209 -6.15 12.02 -10.89
N VAL A 210 -5.98 10.85 -11.52
CA VAL A 210 -4.87 10.65 -12.47
C VAL A 210 -5.06 11.49 -13.73
N GLU A 211 -6.27 11.59 -14.30
CA GLU A 211 -6.51 12.47 -15.47
C GLU A 211 -6.27 13.93 -15.12
N ASN A 212 -6.78 14.44 -13.99
CA ASN A 212 -6.53 15.81 -13.55
C ASN A 212 -5.02 16.09 -13.38
N ALA A 213 -4.25 15.13 -12.87
CA ALA A 213 -2.80 15.25 -12.77
C ALA A 213 -2.14 15.34 -14.17
N VAL A 214 -2.57 14.51 -15.12
CA VAL A 214 -2.06 14.54 -16.49
C VAL A 214 -2.41 15.85 -17.19
N ASP A 215 -3.64 16.34 -17.03
CA ASP A 215 -4.09 17.60 -17.62
C ASP A 215 -3.32 18.79 -17.06
N LYS A 216 -3.07 18.81 -15.74
CA LYS A 216 -2.24 19.84 -15.11
C LYS A 216 -0.79 19.81 -15.61
N ILE A 217 -0.25 18.62 -15.87
CA ILE A 217 1.09 18.47 -16.46
C ILE A 217 1.10 18.94 -17.92
N GLU A 218 0.05 18.66 -18.69
CA GLU A 218 -0.08 19.17 -20.06
C GLU A 218 -0.17 20.70 -20.06
N GLU A 219 -0.98 21.29 -19.18
CA GLU A 219 -1.09 22.75 -19.00
C GLU A 219 0.26 23.39 -18.64
N SER A 220 1.04 22.77 -17.74
CA SER A 220 2.31 23.34 -17.26
C SER A 220 3.47 23.16 -18.24
N THR A 221 3.50 22.04 -18.99
CA THR A 221 4.64 21.68 -19.85
C THR A 221 4.37 21.86 -21.34
N GLY A 222 3.11 21.95 -21.76
CA GLY A 222 2.68 21.90 -23.17
C GLY A 222 2.85 20.52 -23.81
N SER A 223 3.22 19.50 -23.04
CA SER A 223 3.38 18.14 -23.54
C SER A 223 2.05 17.41 -23.53
N ARG A 224 1.52 17.11 -24.73
CA ARG A 224 0.27 16.35 -24.92
C ARG A 224 0.30 14.92 -24.39
N ASN A 225 1.49 14.42 -24.04
CA ASN A 225 1.68 13.07 -23.57
C ASN A 225 2.57 13.04 -22.33
N VAL A 226 2.33 12.05 -21.47
CA VAL A 226 3.17 11.75 -20.30
C VAL A 226 3.75 10.34 -20.38
N THR A 227 4.85 10.10 -19.69
CA THR A 227 5.28 8.75 -19.33
C THR A 227 4.70 8.42 -17.96
N LEU A 228 3.88 7.37 -17.87
CA LEU A 228 3.34 6.90 -16.61
C LEU A 228 4.30 5.88 -15.99
N PHE A 229 4.73 6.14 -14.77
CA PHE A 229 5.45 5.19 -13.93
C PHE A 229 4.55 4.78 -12.77
N GLY A 230 3.88 3.64 -12.91
CA GLY A 230 2.97 3.12 -11.91
C GLY A 230 3.68 2.17 -10.94
N TYR A 231 3.57 2.45 -9.64
CA TYR A 231 4.14 1.61 -8.59
C TYR A 231 3.06 0.90 -7.78
N CYS A 232 3.14 -0.44 -7.68
CA CYS A 232 2.17 -1.26 -6.96
C CYS A 232 0.74 -0.96 -7.44
N TRP A 233 -0.18 -0.57 -6.54
CA TRP A 233 -1.55 -0.14 -6.86
C TRP A 233 -1.61 1.05 -7.83
N GLY A 234 -0.62 1.96 -7.79
CA GLY A 234 -0.54 3.06 -8.74
C GLY A 234 -0.35 2.58 -10.19
N GLY A 235 0.21 1.39 -10.39
CA GLY A 235 0.25 0.76 -11.71
C GLY A 235 -1.07 0.20 -12.19
N ILE A 236 -1.97 -0.24 -11.29
CA ILE A 236 -3.34 -0.61 -11.66
C ILE A 236 -4.09 0.64 -12.13
N LEU A 237 -3.95 1.75 -11.40
CA LEU A 237 -4.54 3.04 -11.80
C LEU A 237 -4.00 3.53 -13.14
N SER A 238 -2.68 3.45 -13.34
CA SER A 238 -2.04 3.81 -14.60
C SER A 238 -2.47 2.91 -15.76
N LEU A 239 -2.67 1.60 -15.51
CA LEU A 239 -3.20 0.65 -16.50
C LEU A 239 -4.61 1.05 -16.95
N ILE A 240 -5.50 1.27 -15.98
CA ILE A 240 -6.89 1.66 -16.24
C ILE A 240 -6.90 2.97 -17.04
N TYR A 241 -6.21 3.99 -16.54
CA TYR A 241 -6.12 5.29 -17.23
C TYR A 241 -5.58 5.14 -18.66
N SER A 242 -4.50 4.38 -18.85
CA SER A 242 -3.91 4.17 -20.18
C SER A 242 -4.83 3.43 -21.15
N ALA A 243 -5.74 2.60 -20.63
CA ALA A 243 -6.72 1.89 -21.46
C ALA A 243 -7.81 2.83 -22.00
N PHE A 244 -8.18 3.87 -21.23
CA PHE A 244 -9.17 4.87 -21.63
C PHE A 244 -8.55 6.04 -22.41
N HIS A 245 -7.31 6.41 -22.12
CA HIS A 245 -6.62 7.58 -22.70
C HIS A 245 -5.26 7.23 -23.33
N PRO A 246 -5.17 6.24 -24.24
CA PRO A 246 -3.91 5.82 -24.84
C PRO A 246 -3.19 6.96 -25.59
N GLU A 247 -3.93 7.94 -26.10
CA GLU A 247 -3.40 9.10 -26.81
C GLU A 247 -2.63 10.07 -25.91
N LYS A 248 -2.93 10.11 -24.60
CA LYS A 248 -2.24 10.94 -23.59
C LYS A 248 -1.04 10.21 -22.96
N VAL A 249 -0.85 8.92 -23.22
CA VAL A 249 0.22 8.11 -22.60
C VAL A 249 1.26 7.71 -23.65
N LYS A 250 2.48 8.25 -23.53
CA LYS A 250 3.58 7.90 -24.43
C LYS A 250 4.22 6.57 -24.06
N ASN A 251 4.45 6.35 -22.77
CA ASN A 251 5.04 5.13 -22.24
C ASN A 251 4.32 4.76 -20.95
N LEU A 252 4.10 3.46 -20.73
CA LEU A 252 3.57 2.91 -19.48
C LEU A 252 4.62 1.98 -18.87
N ILE A 253 5.05 2.29 -17.65
CA ILE A 253 6.01 1.51 -16.88
C ILE A 253 5.29 1.00 -15.63
N LEU A 254 5.27 -0.32 -15.44
CA LEU A 254 4.62 -0.97 -14.32
C LEU A 254 5.68 -1.61 -13.42
N HIS A 255 5.83 -1.07 -12.21
CA HIS A 255 6.81 -1.54 -11.25
C HIS A 255 6.14 -2.16 -10.02
N ALA A 256 6.41 -3.45 -9.78
CA ALA A 256 5.79 -4.24 -8.73
C ALA A 256 4.24 -4.19 -8.73
N THR A 257 3.64 -3.99 -9.91
CA THR A 257 2.20 -3.89 -10.10
C THR A 257 1.57 -5.28 -10.19
N PRO A 258 0.65 -5.64 -9.29
CA PRO A 258 -0.08 -6.89 -9.40
C PRO A 258 -1.22 -6.73 -10.41
N VAL A 259 -1.22 -7.53 -11.49
CA VAL A 259 -2.21 -7.44 -12.57
C VAL A 259 -3.03 -8.72 -12.69
N ASP A 260 -2.37 -9.88 -12.63
CA ASP A 260 -2.99 -11.19 -12.77
C ASP A 260 -2.84 -11.97 -11.47
N PHE A 261 -3.91 -11.99 -10.68
CA PHE A 261 -3.99 -12.74 -9.43
C PHE A 261 -4.36 -14.22 -9.64
N GLY A 262 -4.62 -14.68 -10.87
CA GLY A 262 -5.06 -16.06 -11.12
C GLY A 262 -3.93 -17.06 -11.41
N LYS A 263 -2.74 -16.58 -11.81
CA LYS A 263 -1.65 -17.46 -12.28
C LYS A 263 -0.79 -18.09 -11.19
N LEU A 264 -0.78 -17.53 -9.99
CA LEU A 264 -0.08 -18.10 -8.83
C LEU A 264 -0.85 -17.72 -7.56
N PRO A 265 -1.19 -18.68 -6.67
CA PRO A 265 -1.77 -18.38 -5.37
C PRO A 265 -0.79 -17.52 -4.57
N THR A 266 -0.98 -16.20 -4.61
CA THR A 266 -0.17 -15.30 -3.79
C THR A 266 -0.53 -15.52 -2.32
N VAL A 267 0.36 -15.10 -1.42
CA VAL A 267 0.04 -15.13 0.02
C VAL A 267 -1.24 -14.33 0.27
N LEU A 268 -1.34 -13.13 -0.32
CA LEU A 268 -2.51 -12.26 -0.23
C LEU A 268 -3.78 -12.91 -0.79
N GLU A 269 -3.72 -13.53 -1.97
CA GLU A 269 -4.89 -14.21 -2.54
C GLU A 269 -5.37 -15.37 -1.66
N SER A 270 -4.44 -16.12 -1.05
CA SER A 270 -4.77 -17.21 -0.13
C SER A 270 -5.49 -16.68 1.12
N TRP A 271 -5.07 -15.53 1.62
CA TRP A 271 -5.71 -14.87 2.76
C TRP A 271 -7.09 -14.34 2.39
N ILE A 272 -7.21 -13.56 1.30
CA ILE A 272 -8.45 -12.92 0.88
C ILE A 272 -9.57 -13.94 0.67
N LYS A 273 -9.28 -15.13 0.10
CA LYS A 273 -10.27 -16.21 -0.06
C LYS A 273 -10.94 -16.67 1.23
N SER A 274 -10.28 -16.45 2.37
CA SER A 274 -10.80 -16.85 3.68
C SER A 274 -11.43 -15.68 4.44
N LEU A 275 -11.34 -14.44 3.95
CA LEU A 275 -11.78 -13.24 4.67
C LEU A 275 -13.17 -12.78 4.25
N ASP A 276 -13.97 -12.36 5.25
CA ASP A 276 -15.23 -11.65 5.03
C ASP A 276 -14.93 -10.15 4.82
N ILE A 277 -14.60 -9.81 3.57
CA ILE A 277 -14.20 -8.45 3.18
C ILE A 277 -15.35 -7.47 3.34
N GLU A 278 -16.58 -7.87 3.04
CA GLU A 278 -17.76 -7.01 3.15
C GLU A 278 -17.98 -6.57 4.59
N ARG A 279 -17.96 -7.52 5.53
CA ARG A 279 -18.07 -7.21 6.95
C ARG A 279 -16.92 -6.33 7.43
N PHE A 280 -15.69 -6.62 6.98
CA PHE A 280 -14.52 -5.84 7.36
C PHE A 280 -14.66 -4.37 6.91
N VAL A 281 -15.10 -4.13 5.68
CA VAL A 281 -15.38 -2.79 5.15
C VAL A 281 -16.57 -2.15 5.89
N GLN A 282 -17.62 -2.89 6.23
CA GLN A 282 -18.75 -2.36 7.00
C GLN A 282 -18.35 -1.86 8.39
N VAL A 283 -17.45 -2.58 9.08
CA VAL A 283 -16.98 -2.22 10.43
C VAL A 283 -15.97 -1.08 10.41
N PHE A 284 -15.01 -1.11 9.47
CA PHE A 284 -13.84 -0.22 9.49
C PHE A 284 -13.87 0.91 8.43
N GLY A 285 -14.75 0.84 7.43
CA GLY A 285 -14.83 1.80 6.32
C GLY A 285 -13.70 1.62 5.30
N ASN A 286 -13.04 2.71 4.89
CA ASN A 286 -11.92 2.67 3.93
C ASN A 286 -10.70 1.96 4.54
N VAL A 287 -10.29 0.85 3.92
CA VAL A 287 -9.08 0.07 4.23
C VAL A 287 -8.09 0.33 3.08
N PRO A 288 -6.91 0.94 3.26
CA PRO A 288 -6.03 0.87 4.44
C PRO A 288 -5.80 2.22 5.15
N SER A 289 -5.56 2.14 6.47
CA SER A 289 -5.07 3.20 7.35
C SER A 289 -3.57 3.09 7.56
#